data_AF-N8Q8M1-F1
#
_entry.id   AF-N8Q8M1-F1
#
_cell.length_a   1.000
_cell.length_b   1.000
_cell.length_c   1.000
_cell.angle_alpha   90.00
_cell.angle_beta   90.00
_cell.angle_gamma   90.00
#
_symmetry.space_group_name_H-M   'P 1'
#
loop_
_entity.id
_entity.type
_entity.pdbx_description
1 polymer ?
#
loop_
_entity_poly.entity_id
_entity_poly.type
_entity_poly.pdbx_seq_one_letter_code
_entity_poly.pdbx_strand_id
1 'polypeptide(L)'
;MVWDSLAICEYVARIEQIWSERPAEDSFLCGEFSLADAFYAPVVMRFECFKLPLSASSQAYMQKILSLASVQQWIAEARQEQMFVAFDEPYRKSRDEYLKP
;
A
#
# COMPACT_ATOMS: atom_id res chain seq x y z
N MET A 1 12.96 15.10 9.06
CA MET A 1 11.67 14.86 8.38
C MET A 1 10.88 13.85 9.23
N VAL A 2 9.54 13.77 9.15
CA VAL A 2 8.71 12.95 10.06
C VAL A 2 9.05 11.44 10.01
N TRP A 3 9.84 11.00 9.03
CA TRP A 3 10.20 9.60 8.79
C TRP A 3 11.64 9.21 9.16
N ASP A 4 12.41 10.08 9.85
CA ASP A 4 13.85 9.87 10.13
C ASP A 4 14.15 8.76 11.18
N SER A 5 13.15 7.96 11.57
CA SER A 5 13.36 6.85 12.50
C SER A 5 14.15 5.73 11.83
N LEU A 6 15.21 5.26 12.48
CA LEU A 6 16.06 4.17 11.99
C LEU A 6 15.23 2.93 11.58
N ALA A 7 14.25 2.56 12.40
CA ALA A 7 13.40 1.40 12.14
C ALA A 7 12.52 1.58 10.88
N ILE A 8 12.09 2.80 10.57
CA ILE A 8 11.32 3.09 9.34
C ILE A 8 12.26 2.99 8.14
N CYS A 9 13.44 3.59 8.22
CA CYS A 9 14.44 3.52 7.15
C CYS A 9 14.84 2.07 6.84
N GLU A 10 15.09 1.24 7.86
CA GLU A 10 15.41 -0.18 7.69
C GLU A 10 14.26 -0.96 7.06
N TYR A 11 13.01 -0.69 7.49
CA TYR A 11 11.83 -1.30 6.89
C TYR A 11 11.68 -0.93 5.41
N VAL A 12 11.79 0.36 5.08
CA VAL A 12 11.71 0.85 3.70
C VAL A 12 12.79 0.18 2.85
N ALA A 13 14.05 0.21 3.30
CA ALA A 13 15.17 -0.40 2.58
C ALA A 13 14.95 -1.90 2.31
N ARG A 14 14.40 -2.64 3.29
CA ARG A 14 14.08 -4.06 3.11
C ARG A 14 13.00 -4.28 2.05
N ILE A 15 11.95 -3.46 2.04
CA ILE A 15 10.88 -3.57 1.03
C ILE A 15 11.40 -3.23 -0.36
N GLU A 16 12.20 -2.15 -0.48
CA GLU A 16 12.84 -1.78 -1.75
C GLU A 16 13.74 -2.90 -2.28
N GLN A 17 14.54 -3.53 -1.42
CA GLN A 17 15.38 -4.65 -1.81
C GLN A 17 14.54 -5.79 -2.42
N ILE A 18 13.46 -6.19 -1.75
CA ILE A 18 12.58 -7.26 -2.25
C ILE A 18 11.97 -6.89 -3.60
N TRP A 19 11.49 -5.66 -3.76
CA TRP A 19 10.89 -5.21 -5.02
C TRP A 19 11.91 -5.03 -6.15
N SER A 20 13.18 -4.79 -5.80
CA SER A 20 14.28 -4.69 -6.77
C SER A 20 14.68 -6.03 -7.38
N GLU A 21 14.33 -7.15 -6.74
CA GLU A 21 14.67 -8.52 -7.18
C GLU A 21 13.77 -9.05 -8.31
N ARG A 22 12.84 -8.23 -8.80
CA ARG A 22 12.00 -8.56 -9.95
C ARG A 22 12.84 -8.79 -11.22
N PRO A 23 12.44 -9.72 -12.11
CA PRO A 23 13.26 -10.13 -13.25
C PRO A 23 13.47 -9.04 -14.32
N ALA A 24 12.59 -8.04 -14.40
CA ALA A 24 12.78 -6.85 -15.25
C ALA A 24 12.19 -5.59 -14.59
N GLU A 25 12.68 -4.40 -14.94
CA GLU A 25 12.19 -3.15 -14.35
C GLU A 25 10.68 -2.97 -14.49
N ASP A 26 10.11 -3.43 -15.61
CA ASP A 26 8.71 -3.37 -15.98
C ASP A 26 7.94 -4.66 -15.67
N SER A 27 8.51 -5.63 -14.96
CA SER A 27 7.82 -6.87 -14.57
C SER A 27 7.10 -6.74 -13.22
N PHE A 28 6.33 -7.77 -12.84
CA PHE A 28 5.91 -8.00 -11.46
C PHE A 28 6.99 -8.77 -10.69
N LEU A 29 6.77 -9.10 -9.41
CA LEU A 29 7.80 -9.71 -8.56
C LEU A 29 8.32 -11.04 -9.11
N CYS A 30 7.47 -11.81 -9.78
CA CYS A 30 7.81 -13.10 -10.38
C CYS A 30 7.70 -13.09 -11.91
N GLY A 31 7.87 -11.93 -12.55
CA GLY A 31 7.67 -11.75 -13.99
C GLY A 31 6.24 -11.33 -14.28
N GLU A 32 5.34 -12.30 -14.39
CA GLU A 32 3.89 -12.06 -14.51
C GLU A 32 3.24 -11.80 -13.15
N PHE A 33 2.05 -11.20 -13.17
CA PHE A 33 1.28 -10.96 -11.94
C PHE A 33 1.02 -12.28 -11.20
N SER A 34 1.28 -12.28 -9.89
CA SER A 34 1.22 -13.50 -9.08
C SER A 34 0.64 -13.24 -7.69
N LEU A 35 0.46 -14.31 -6.91
CA LEU A 35 0.04 -14.19 -5.50
C LEU A 35 1.01 -13.33 -4.68
N ALA A 36 2.29 -13.30 -5.03
CA ALA A 36 3.25 -12.44 -4.35
C ALA A 36 2.86 -10.96 -4.47
N ASP A 37 2.46 -10.52 -5.66
CA ASP A 37 2.02 -9.14 -5.91
C ASP A 37 0.73 -8.81 -5.16
N ALA A 38 -0.23 -9.74 -5.16
CA ALA A 38 -1.46 -9.61 -4.38
C ALA A 38 -1.18 -9.49 -2.87
N PHE A 39 -0.23 -10.27 -2.35
CA PHE A 39 0.23 -10.20 -0.96
C PHE A 39 0.89 -8.85 -0.64
N TYR A 40 1.62 -8.26 -1.60
CA TYR A 40 2.26 -6.96 -1.44
C TYR A 40 1.34 -5.76 -1.69
N ALA A 41 0.14 -5.94 -2.27
CA ALA A 41 -0.78 -4.82 -2.50
C ALA A 41 -1.12 -4.02 -1.23
N PRO A 42 -1.43 -4.62 -0.05
CA PRO A 42 -1.59 -3.88 1.19
C PRO A 42 -0.33 -3.16 1.68
N VAL A 43 0.87 -3.63 1.31
CA VAL A 43 2.13 -2.92 1.60
C VAL A 43 2.22 -1.67 0.72
N VAL A 44 1.96 -1.80 -0.58
CA VAL A 44 1.85 -0.66 -1.52
C VAL A 44 0.88 0.39 -0.98
N MET A 45 -0.28 -0.01 -0.43
CA MET A 45 -1.23 0.93 0.16
C MET A 45 -0.63 1.76 1.31
N ARG A 46 0.20 1.16 2.18
CA ARG A 46 0.85 1.90 3.27
C ARG A 46 1.84 2.92 2.74
N PHE A 47 2.65 2.55 1.76
CA PHE A 47 3.60 3.48 1.13
C PHE A 47 2.85 4.62 0.43
N GLU A 48 1.72 4.33 -0.23
CA GLU A 48 0.88 5.33 -0.88
C GLU A 48 0.21 6.28 0.12
N CYS A 49 -0.31 5.76 1.23
CA CYS A 49 -0.98 6.57 2.26
C CYS A 49 -0.02 7.46 3.04
N PHE A 50 1.14 6.93 3.43
CA PHE A 50 2.12 7.65 4.25
C PHE A 50 3.14 8.45 3.43
N LYS A 51 3.11 8.32 2.09
CA LYS A 51 4.04 9.01 1.18
C LYS A 51 5.50 8.81 1.59
N LEU A 52 5.85 7.55 1.89
CA LEU A 52 7.21 7.17 2.25
C LEU A 52 8.15 7.37 1.04
N PRO A 53 9.39 7.85 1.27
CA PRO A 53 10.36 8.02 0.20
C PRO A 53 10.76 6.66 -0.38
N LEU A 54 10.88 6.59 -1.70
CA LEU A 54 11.21 5.37 -2.45
C LEU A 54 12.08 5.71 -3.65
N SER A 55 12.88 4.74 -4.10
CA SER A 55 13.56 4.79 -5.39
C SER A 55 12.55 4.84 -6.56
N ALA A 56 13.01 5.35 -7.71
CA ALA A 56 12.20 5.39 -8.93
C ALA A 56 11.74 3.98 -9.37
N SER A 57 12.60 2.98 -9.19
CA SER A 57 12.30 1.58 -9.50
C SER A 57 11.15 1.04 -8.64
N SER A 58 11.19 1.25 -7.32
CA SER A 58 10.11 0.85 -6.40
C SER A 58 8.81 1.60 -6.67
N GLN A 59 8.90 2.90 -6.99
CA GLN A 59 7.73 3.69 -7.39
C GLN A 59 7.06 3.12 -8.64
N ALA A 60 7.84 2.72 -9.65
CA ALA A 60 7.29 2.11 -10.87
C ALA A 60 6.52 0.82 -10.56
N TYR A 61 7.07 -0.05 -9.70
CA TYR A 61 6.37 -1.26 -9.23
C TYR A 61 5.06 -0.92 -8.49
N MET A 62 5.10 0.05 -7.56
CA MET A 62 3.89 0.52 -6.87
C MET A 62 2.81 1.01 -7.84
N GLN A 63 3.19 1.81 -8.84
CA GLN A 63 2.24 2.33 -9.83
C GLN A 63 1.64 1.19 -10.65
N LYS A 64 2.41 0.16 -11.01
CA LYS A 64 1.86 -1.04 -11.67
C LYS A 64 0.79 -1.71 -10.81
N ILE A 65 1.04 -1.91 -9.51
CA ILE A 65 0.06 -2.49 -8.60
C ILE A 65 -1.20 -1.61 -8.48
N LEU A 66 -1.03 -0.29 -8.32
CA LEU A 66 -2.14 0.67 -8.23
C LEU A 66 -2.96 0.79 -9.52
N SER A 67 -2.36 0.44 -10.66
CA SER A 67 -3.04 0.43 -11.96
C SER A 67 -3.89 -0.82 -12.22
N LEU A 68 -3.77 -1.86 -11.39
CA LEU A 68 -4.55 -3.09 -11.54
C LEU A 68 -6.03 -2.81 -11.27
N ALA A 69 -6.91 -3.24 -12.18
CA ALA A 69 -8.36 -3.05 -12.05
C ALA A 69 -8.91 -3.65 -10.74
N SER A 70 -8.40 -4.81 -10.32
CA SER A 70 -8.76 -5.46 -9.06
C SER A 70 -8.38 -4.63 -7.84
N VAL A 71 -7.21 -3.99 -7.86
CA VAL A 71 -6.76 -3.10 -6.76
C VAL A 71 -7.57 -1.82 -6.74
N GLN A 72 -7.86 -1.22 -7.91
CA GLN A 72 -8.72 -0.04 -8.00
C GLN A 72 -10.13 -0.32 -7.49
N GLN A 73 -10.71 -1.47 -7.86
CA GLN A 73 -12.00 -1.92 -7.36
C GLN A 73 -11.96 -2.12 -5.84
N TRP A 74 -10.94 -2.81 -5.32
CA TRP A 74 -10.77 -3.03 -3.89
C TRP A 74 -10.70 -1.71 -3.10
N ILE A 75 -9.94 -0.72 -3.60
CA ILE A 75 -9.88 0.62 -3.00
C ILE A 75 -11.25 1.31 -3.04
N ALA A 76 -11.97 1.22 -4.16
CA ALA A 76 -13.29 1.84 -4.31
C ALA A 76 -14.31 1.22 -3.35
N GLU A 77 -14.32 -0.09 -3.18
CA GLU A 77 -15.19 -0.82 -2.26
C GLU A 77 -14.84 -0.52 -0.80
N ALA A 78 -13.55 -0.51 -0.44
CA ALA A 78 -13.10 -0.15 0.91
C ALA A 78 -13.52 1.28 1.31
N ARG A 79 -13.52 2.23 0.37
CA ARG A 79 -14.00 3.60 0.62
C ARG A 79 -15.51 3.69 0.85
N GLN A 80 -16.27 2.71 0.37
CA GLN A 80 -17.71 2.63 0.57
C GLN A 80 -18.08 1.86 1.85
N GLU A 81 -17.11 1.20 2.50
CA GLU A 81 -17.35 0.39 3.68
C GLU A 81 -17.93 1.22 4.82
N GLN A 82 -19.06 0.75 5.35
CA GLN A 82 -19.81 1.39 6.43
C GLN A 82 -19.67 0.66 7.77
N MET A 83 -18.87 -0.42 7.80
CA MET A 83 -18.68 -1.20 9.01
C MET A 83 -18.02 -0.32 10.08
N PHE A 84 -18.67 -0.23 11.23
CA PHE A 84 -18.17 0.45 12.41
C PHE A 84 -18.21 -0.53 13.57
N VAL A 85 -17.04 -0.91 14.08
CA VAL A 85 -16.93 -1.80 15.22
C VAL A 85 -16.43 -0.99 16.40
N ALA A 86 -17.34 -0.57 17.27
CA ALA A 86 -17.02 0.32 18.39
C ALA A 86 -15.88 -0.20 19.30
N PHE A 87 -15.71 -1.52 19.38
CA PHE A 87 -14.61 -2.15 20.12
C PHE A 87 -13.24 -1.92 19.46
N ASP A 88 -13.15 -2.00 18.11
CA ASP A 88 -11.90 -1.82 17.36
C ASP A 88 -11.59 -0.33 17.07
N GLU A 89 -12.61 0.52 17.16
CA GLU A 89 -12.52 1.96 16.86
C GLU A 89 -12.90 2.84 18.07
N PRO A 90 -12.24 2.70 19.25
CA PRO A 90 -12.60 3.48 20.44
C PRO A 90 -12.34 4.99 20.27
N TYR A 91 -11.58 5.38 19.25
CA TYR A 91 -11.29 6.76 18.88
C TYR A 91 -12.38 7.44 18.04
N ARG A 92 -13.34 6.68 17.50
CA ARG A 92 -14.44 7.20 16.68
C ARG A 92 -15.72 7.29 17.52
N LYS A 93 -16.31 8.48 17.60
CA LYS A 93 -17.48 8.75 18.46
C LYS A 93 -18.80 8.38 17.79
N SER A 94 -18.84 8.37 16.47
CA SER A 94 -20.03 7.96 15.70
C SER A 94 -19.66 7.41 14.33
N ARG A 95 -20.56 6.59 13.75
CA ARG A 95 -20.42 6.08 12.38
C ARG A 95 -20.20 7.22 11.37
N ASP A 96 -20.87 8.34 11.51
CA ASP A 96 -20.88 9.38 10.46
C ASP A 96 -19.72 10.39 10.55
N GLU A 97 -18.83 10.25 11.54
CA GLU A 97 -17.79 11.25 11.84
C GLU A 97 -16.80 11.48 10.69
N TYR A 98 -16.46 10.42 9.95
CA TYR A 98 -15.47 10.45 8.86
C TYR A 98 -16.04 10.09 7.48
N LEU A 99 -17.37 10.01 7.35
CA LEU A 99 -18.06 9.78 6.08
C LEU A 99 -18.37 11.08 5.32
N LYS A 100 -17.89 12.23 5.82
CA LYS A 100 -18.08 13.52 5.16
C LYS A 100 -17.16 13.61 3.93
N PRO A 101 -17.69 14.00 2.77
CA PRO A 101 -16.90 14.13 1.54
C PRO A 101 -15.82 15.19 1.64
#